data_AF-A0A6L5NSI4-F1
#
_entry.id   AF-A0A6L5NSI4-F1
#
_cell.length_a   1.000
_cell.length_b   1.000
_cell.length_c   1.000
_cell.angle_alpha   90.00
_cell.angle_beta   90.00
_cell.angle_gamma   90.00
#
_symmetry.space_group_name_H-M   'P 1'
#
loop_
_entity.id
_entity.type
_entity.pdbx_description
1 polymer ?
#
loop_
_entity_poly.entity_id
_entity_poly.type
_entity_poly.pdbx_seq_one_letter_code
_entity_poly.pdbx_strand_id
1 'polypeptide(L)'
;MPLKANAQRLKPKTDVYSLPNSQQHLTPNNDPLRFVRHYPAHIIEQVNQLMQQQKLAQQLLQRYPLIHDIRSDKALYDYTMQFKQTYLRQSAPLTKVVFDDKINLSHHALGLHRYVNRRQGHKLKATNEIRISSRLRRIPEPLLRMVVVHELAHLKEKEHNKAFYQLCCLMETNYHQLEFDMRLLLICEALETSPYP
;
A
#
# COMPACT_ATOMS: atom_id res chain seq x y z
N MET A 1 -65.26 2.71 -12.67
CA MET A 1 -64.74 1.41 -12.18
C MET A 1 -63.91 0.74 -13.30
N PRO A 2 -63.14 -0.32 -13.04
CA PRO A 2 -61.80 -0.47 -13.64
C PRO A 2 -61.73 -1.38 -14.88
N LEU A 3 -60.57 -1.38 -15.55
CA LEU A 3 -59.73 -2.59 -15.75
C LEU A 3 -58.34 -2.22 -16.33
N LYS A 4 -57.36 -3.12 -16.17
CA LYS A 4 -56.02 -3.09 -16.80
C LYS A 4 -55.81 -4.40 -17.56
N ALA A 5 -55.10 -4.37 -18.70
CA ALA A 5 -53.82 -5.08 -18.91
C ALA A 5 -53.52 -5.46 -20.39
N ASN A 6 -52.27 -5.21 -20.77
CA ASN A 6 -51.39 -6.01 -21.65
C ASN A 6 -51.88 -6.60 -22.99
N ALA A 7 -51.17 -6.23 -24.06
CA ALA A 7 -50.79 -7.12 -25.17
C ALA A 7 -49.30 -6.88 -25.53
N GLN A 8 -48.63 -7.83 -26.20
CA GLN A 8 -47.20 -7.77 -26.53
C GLN A 8 -46.91 -8.04 -28.02
N ARG A 9 -45.76 -7.51 -28.48
CA ARG A 9 -44.98 -7.85 -29.70
C ARG A 9 -45.58 -7.51 -31.07
N LEU A 10 -44.75 -6.90 -31.91
CA LEU A 10 -44.01 -7.59 -32.99
C LEU A 10 -42.75 -6.78 -33.40
N LYS A 11 -41.80 -7.41 -34.10
CA LYS A 11 -40.59 -6.81 -34.73
C LYS A 11 -40.61 -7.16 -36.23
N PRO A 12 -39.92 -6.44 -37.16
CA PRO A 12 -38.45 -6.54 -37.37
C PRO A 12 -37.87 -5.14 -37.78
N LYS A 13 -36.70 -4.89 -38.41
CA LYS A 13 -35.48 -5.64 -38.81
C LYS A 13 -34.32 -4.61 -39.07
N THR A 14 -33.03 -4.96 -38.87
CA THR A 14 -31.79 -4.51 -39.60
C THR A 14 -31.50 -2.99 -39.84
N ASP A 15 -30.27 -2.43 -39.82
CA ASP A 15 -28.90 -2.92 -39.47
C ASP A 15 -27.88 -1.73 -39.41
N VAL A 16 -26.59 -2.03 -39.13
CA VAL A 16 -25.34 -1.24 -39.32
C VAL A 16 -24.98 -0.11 -38.32
N TYR A 17 -23.66 -0.01 -38.06
CA TYR A 17 -22.83 0.92 -37.24
C TYR A 17 -22.51 0.40 -35.83
N SER A 18 -21.39 -0.27 -35.50
CA SER A 18 -19.98 -0.34 -35.98
C SER A 18 -18.99 0.28 -34.97
N LEU A 19 -18.34 -0.61 -34.21
CA LEU A 19 -17.05 -0.44 -33.52
C LEU A 19 -17.01 0.45 -32.24
N PRO A 20 -16.00 0.25 -31.36
CA PRO A 20 -16.20 0.39 -29.92
C PRO A 20 -15.69 1.71 -29.34
N ASN A 21 -16.25 2.09 -28.19
CA ASN A 21 -15.61 3.02 -27.27
C ASN A 21 -15.27 2.28 -25.96
N SER A 22 -14.08 1.70 -25.88
CA SER A 22 -13.58 0.94 -24.71
C SER A 22 -13.11 1.87 -23.59
N GLN A 23 -13.93 2.86 -23.23
CA GLN A 23 -13.79 3.62 -21.99
C GLN A 23 -14.32 2.76 -20.84
N GLN A 24 -13.44 1.91 -20.30
CA GLN A 24 -13.68 1.27 -19.01
C GLN A 24 -13.95 2.37 -17.98
N HIS A 25 -15.17 2.41 -17.45
CA HIS A 25 -15.58 3.45 -16.51
C HIS A 25 -14.90 3.19 -15.16
N LEU A 26 -13.66 3.69 -15.00
CA LEU A 26 -12.83 3.52 -13.82
C LEU A 26 -13.60 3.99 -12.59
N THR A 27 -14.05 3.04 -11.77
CA THR A 27 -14.67 3.37 -10.48
C THR A 27 -13.65 4.13 -9.63
N PRO A 28 -14.07 5.01 -8.70
CA PRO A 28 -13.13 5.74 -7.84
C PRO A 28 -12.25 4.82 -6.96
N ASN A 29 -12.56 3.52 -6.90
CA ASN A 29 -11.77 2.48 -6.26
C ASN A 29 -10.65 1.89 -7.16
N ASN A 30 -10.47 2.37 -8.40
CA ASN A 30 -9.47 1.87 -9.35
C ASN A 30 -8.62 2.95 -10.02
N ASP A 31 -8.68 4.21 -9.56
CA ASP A 31 -7.68 5.23 -9.96
C ASP A 31 -6.33 4.94 -9.29
N PRO A 32 -5.24 4.68 -10.05
CA PRO A 32 -3.91 4.49 -9.48
C PRO A 32 -3.36 5.78 -8.82
N LEU A 33 -3.69 6.98 -9.31
CA LEU A 33 -3.14 8.23 -8.77
C LEU A 33 -3.56 8.49 -7.32
N ARG A 34 -4.55 7.76 -6.79
CA ARG A 34 -4.96 7.76 -5.37
C ARG A 34 -3.79 7.71 -4.39
N PHE A 35 -2.71 6.99 -4.72
CA PHE A 35 -1.55 6.82 -3.84
C PHE A 35 -0.71 8.10 -3.70
N VAL A 36 -0.82 9.04 -4.64
CA VAL A 36 -0.08 10.31 -4.72
C VAL A 36 -0.96 11.57 -4.71
N ARG A 37 -2.30 11.46 -4.61
CA ARG A 37 -3.27 12.60 -4.62
C ARG A 37 -3.03 13.73 -3.60
N HIS A 38 -2.16 13.54 -2.61
CA HIS A 38 -1.83 14.55 -1.58
C HIS A 38 -0.55 15.34 -1.88
N TYR A 39 0.25 14.94 -2.88
CA TYR A 39 1.41 15.71 -3.33
C TYR A 39 0.98 16.92 -4.19
N PRO A 40 1.86 17.92 -4.38
CA PRO A 40 1.59 19.05 -5.28
C PRO A 40 1.26 18.61 -6.72
N ALA A 41 0.41 19.38 -7.41
CA ALA A 41 -0.09 19.05 -8.74
C ALA A 41 1.01 18.68 -9.75
N HIS A 42 2.13 19.40 -9.77
CA HIS A 42 3.26 19.12 -10.65
C HIS A 42 3.90 17.73 -10.43
N ILE A 43 3.86 17.19 -9.20
CA ILE A 43 4.33 15.82 -8.91
C ILE A 43 3.31 14.80 -9.46
N ILE A 44 2.02 15.05 -9.29
CA ILE A 44 0.94 14.20 -9.82
C ILE A 44 1.00 14.17 -11.36
N GLU A 45 1.24 15.31 -12.00
CA GLU A 45 1.45 15.43 -13.44
C GLU A 45 2.67 14.64 -13.93
N GLN A 46 3.82 14.75 -13.25
CA GLN A 46 5.03 13.97 -13.59
C GLN A 46 4.79 12.46 -13.44
N VAL A 47 4.12 12.02 -12.38
CA VAL A 47 3.77 10.60 -12.17
C VAL A 47 2.81 10.11 -13.26
N ASN A 48 1.79 10.90 -13.62
CA ASN A 48 0.88 10.60 -14.71
C ASN A 48 1.59 10.52 -16.07
N GLN A 49 2.54 11.41 -16.36
CA GLN A 49 3.38 11.34 -17.56
C GLN A 49 4.26 10.08 -17.59
N LEU A 50 4.86 9.68 -16.46
CA LEU A 50 5.65 8.45 -16.34
C LEU A 50 4.79 7.18 -16.51
N MET A 51 3.54 7.20 -16.05
CA MET A 51 2.56 6.13 -16.27
C MET A 51 2.17 6.03 -17.75
N GLN A 52 1.80 7.16 -18.38
CA GLN A 52 1.44 7.20 -19.81
C GLN A 52 2.58 6.75 -20.72
N GLN A 53 3.83 7.05 -20.36
CA GLN A 53 5.04 6.60 -21.07
C GLN A 53 5.49 5.18 -20.67
N GLN A 54 4.78 4.49 -19.76
CA GLN A 54 5.12 3.17 -19.21
C GLN A 54 6.51 3.08 -18.55
N LYS A 55 7.12 4.22 -18.17
CA LYS A 55 8.48 4.32 -17.62
C LYS A 55 8.55 4.14 -16.11
N LEU A 56 7.43 4.19 -15.39
CA LEU A 56 7.41 4.18 -13.92
C LEU A 56 8.11 2.95 -13.32
N ALA A 57 7.80 1.76 -13.84
CA ALA A 57 8.43 0.50 -13.43
C ALA A 57 9.94 0.47 -13.75
N GLN A 58 10.33 0.97 -14.93
CA GLN A 58 11.73 1.07 -15.35
C GLN A 58 12.53 2.01 -14.42
N GLN A 59 11.97 3.15 -14.04
CA GLN A 59 12.61 4.09 -13.11
C GLN A 59 12.81 3.49 -11.72
N LEU A 60 11.82 2.76 -11.20
CA LEU A 60 11.94 2.03 -9.94
C LEU A 60 13.04 0.95 -10.01
N LEU A 61 13.07 0.13 -11.07
CA LEU A 61 14.08 -0.92 -11.24
C LEU A 61 15.50 -0.35 -11.44
N GLN A 62 15.64 0.79 -12.13
CA GLN A 62 16.93 1.49 -12.28
C GLN A 62 17.45 2.04 -10.95
N ARG A 63 16.55 2.50 -10.07
CA ARG A 63 16.91 2.97 -8.72
C ARG A 63 17.16 1.84 -7.73
N TYR A 64 16.44 0.72 -7.89
CA TYR A 64 16.48 -0.42 -6.98
C TYR A 64 16.56 -1.76 -7.75
N PRO A 65 17.72 -2.11 -8.31
CA PRO A 65 17.86 -3.30 -9.17
C PRO A 65 17.84 -4.65 -8.41
N LEU A 66 17.81 -4.63 -7.07
CA LEU A 66 17.91 -5.82 -6.22
C LEU A 66 16.80 -5.87 -5.17
N ILE A 67 16.24 -7.06 -4.97
CA ILE A 67 15.23 -7.37 -3.96
C ILE A 67 15.88 -8.02 -2.72
N HIS A 68 15.26 -7.90 -1.54
CA HIS A 68 15.82 -8.37 -0.28
C HIS A 68 15.63 -9.88 -0.03
N ASP A 69 16.41 -10.49 0.87
CA ASP A 69 16.27 -11.91 1.26
C ASP A 69 15.42 -12.17 2.52
N ILE A 70 14.76 -11.12 3.04
CA ILE A 70 13.83 -11.22 4.17
C ILE A 70 12.50 -11.86 3.69
N ARG A 71 12.47 -13.21 3.58
CA ARG A 71 11.31 -13.96 3.05
C ARG A 71 10.44 -14.65 4.11
N SER A 72 10.93 -14.75 5.36
CA SER A 72 10.25 -15.46 6.44
C SER A 72 9.86 -14.53 7.60
N ASP A 73 8.82 -14.90 8.35
CA ASP A 73 8.37 -14.18 9.54
C ASP A 73 9.49 -14.00 10.58
N LYS A 74 10.35 -15.02 10.76
CA LYS A 74 11.52 -14.90 11.64
C LYS A 74 12.51 -13.84 11.14
N ALA A 75 12.88 -13.88 9.86
CA ALA A 75 13.79 -12.88 9.29
C ALA A 75 13.22 -11.46 9.40
N LEU A 76 11.91 -11.29 9.17
CA LEU A 76 11.23 -10.01 9.30
C LEU A 76 11.17 -9.51 10.75
N TYR A 77 10.94 -10.41 11.70
CA TYR A 77 10.99 -10.11 13.13
C TYR A 77 12.39 -9.70 13.58
N ASP A 78 13.41 -10.50 13.25
CA ASP A 78 14.81 -10.22 13.61
C ASP A 78 15.30 -8.89 13.00
N TYR A 79 14.89 -8.59 11.76
CA TYR A 79 15.16 -7.31 11.09
C TYR A 79 14.46 -6.14 11.78
N THR A 80 13.14 -6.23 12.01
CA THR A 80 12.33 -5.18 12.67
C THR A 80 12.83 -4.89 14.10
N MET A 81 13.27 -5.92 14.82
CA MET A 81 13.79 -5.77 16.17
C MET A 81 15.14 -5.02 16.24
N GLN A 82 15.94 -4.99 15.17
CA GLN A 82 17.15 -4.16 15.12
C GLN A 82 16.78 -2.67 15.20
N PHE A 83 15.84 -2.21 14.38
CA PHE A 83 15.35 -0.82 14.42
C PHE A 83 14.67 -0.52 15.77
N LYS A 84 13.82 -1.42 16.30
CA LYS A 84 13.22 -1.22 17.62
C LYS A 84 14.28 -1.09 18.72
N GLN A 85 15.31 -1.93 18.70
CA GLN A 85 16.34 -1.94 19.74
C GLN A 85 17.35 -0.78 19.61
N THR A 86 17.51 -0.20 18.43
CA THR A 86 18.30 1.03 18.24
C THR A 86 17.51 2.26 18.69
N TYR A 87 16.30 2.48 18.16
CA TYR A 87 15.59 3.76 18.28
C TYR A 87 14.44 3.78 19.29
N LEU A 88 13.89 2.62 19.66
CA LEU A 88 12.62 2.49 20.40
C LEU A 88 12.73 1.56 21.62
N ARG A 89 13.87 1.62 22.33
CA ARG A 89 14.15 0.82 23.54
C ARG A 89 13.06 0.93 24.60
N GLN A 90 12.52 2.13 24.80
CA GLN A 90 11.47 2.44 25.78
C GLN A 90 10.03 2.31 25.22
N SER A 91 9.84 1.92 23.96
CA SER A 91 8.48 1.73 23.41
C SER A 91 7.85 0.43 23.90
N ALA A 92 6.51 0.40 23.90
CA ALA A 92 5.69 -0.76 24.27
C ALA A 92 6.15 -2.07 23.58
N PRO A 93 5.98 -3.23 24.23
CA PRO A 93 6.48 -4.50 23.69
C PRO A 93 5.83 -4.85 22.35
N LEU A 94 6.68 -5.31 21.44
CA LEU A 94 6.33 -5.85 20.13
C LEU A 94 6.44 -7.37 20.23
N THR A 95 5.31 -8.07 20.22
CA THR A 95 5.27 -9.53 20.47
C THR A 95 5.18 -10.36 19.19
N LYS A 96 4.94 -9.71 18.05
CA LYS A 96 4.83 -10.37 16.75
C LYS A 96 5.14 -9.40 15.62
N VAL A 97 5.87 -9.89 14.62
CA VAL A 97 6.05 -9.26 13.31
C VAL A 97 5.93 -10.39 12.30
N VAL A 98 5.07 -10.26 11.29
CA VAL A 98 4.84 -11.30 10.27
C VAL A 98 4.48 -10.72 8.92
N PHE A 99 4.71 -11.50 7.88
CA PHE A 99 4.02 -11.34 6.61
C PHE A 99 2.60 -11.93 6.69
N ASP A 100 1.61 -11.24 6.12
CA ASP A 100 0.21 -11.66 6.14
C ASP A 100 -0.38 -11.59 4.72
N ASP A 101 -0.77 -12.74 4.18
CA ASP A 101 -1.28 -12.86 2.81
C ASP A 101 -2.69 -12.25 2.65
N LYS A 102 -3.35 -11.86 3.74
CA LYS A 102 -4.68 -11.19 3.73
C LYS A 102 -4.58 -9.66 3.63
N ILE A 103 -3.36 -9.11 3.71
CA ILE A 103 -3.10 -7.68 3.55
C ILE A 103 -3.00 -7.36 2.06
N ASN A 104 -4.14 -6.95 1.49
CA ASN A 104 -4.18 -6.31 0.17
C ASN A 104 -3.57 -4.90 0.25
N LEU A 105 -2.80 -4.51 -0.77
CA LEU A 105 -2.12 -3.21 -0.88
C LEU A 105 -3.07 -2.05 -1.27
N SER A 106 -4.30 -2.07 -0.76
CA SER A 106 -5.39 -1.17 -1.16
C SER A 106 -5.81 -0.19 -0.04
N HIS A 107 -6.11 1.05 -0.43
CA HIS A 107 -6.57 2.18 0.42
C HIS A 107 -5.59 2.73 1.46
N HIS A 108 -5.02 1.91 2.34
CA HIS A 108 -4.13 2.40 3.42
C HIS A 108 -2.68 2.05 3.10
N ALA A 109 -2.07 2.92 2.28
CA ALA A 109 -1.00 2.60 1.34
C ALA A 109 0.29 1.97 1.92
N LEU A 110 0.72 2.34 3.13
CA LEU A 110 2.11 2.13 3.57
C LEU A 110 2.28 1.08 4.67
N GLY A 111 1.19 0.59 5.25
CA GLY A 111 1.18 -0.37 6.34
C GLY A 111 -0.23 -0.57 6.88
N LEU A 112 -0.62 -1.82 7.14
CA LEU A 112 -1.91 -2.11 7.78
C LEU A 112 -1.71 -2.44 9.27
N HIS A 113 -1.30 -1.43 10.04
CA HIS A 113 -1.17 -1.53 11.49
C HIS A 113 -2.50 -1.91 12.16
N ARG A 114 -2.74 -3.21 12.36
CA ARG A 114 -3.94 -3.70 13.06
C ARG A 114 -3.66 -3.88 14.54
N TYR A 115 -4.05 -2.90 15.36
CA TYR A 115 -4.00 -3.00 16.83
C TYR A 115 -4.88 -4.15 17.37
N VAL A 116 -4.28 -5.32 17.63
CA VAL A 116 -4.97 -6.46 18.24
C VAL A 116 -4.90 -6.40 19.77
N ASN A 117 -5.74 -5.58 20.37
CA ASN A 117 -5.91 -5.50 21.83
C ASN A 117 -6.53 -6.81 22.40
N ARG A 118 -5.70 -7.81 22.69
CA ARG A 118 -6.16 -9.05 23.34
C ARG A 118 -6.45 -8.82 24.82
N ARG A 119 -7.65 -9.19 25.26
CA ARG A 119 -7.97 -9.41 26.69
C ARG A 119 -7.67 -10.86 27.04
N GLN A 120 -6.81 -11.11 28.03
CA GLN A 120 -6.54 -12.44 28.56
C GLN A 120 -6.70 -12.41 30.08
N GLY A 121 -7.83 -12.93 30.57
CA GLY A 121 -8.25 -12.77 31.96
C GLY A 121 -8.60 -11.31 32.32
N HIS A 122 -8.61 -11.02 33.61
CA HIS A 122 -9.11 -9.75 34.17
C HIS A 122 -8.16 -8.55 34.01
N LYS A 123 -7.04 -8.70 33.28
CA LYS A 123 -5.97 -7.70 33.17
C LYS A 123 -5.58 -7.47 31.71
N LEU A 124 -5.78 -6.24 31.22
CA LEU A 124 -5.37 -5.82 29.88
C LEU A 124 -3.84 -5.73 29.80
N LYS A 125 -3.18 -6.73 29.21
CA LYS A 125 -1.78 -6.64 28.78
C LYS A 125 -1.75 -6.31 27.30
N ALA A 126 -1.70 -5.02 26.97
CA ALA A 126 -1.59 -4.56 25.59
C ALA A 126 -0.26 -5.04 24.98
N THR A 127 -0.33 -5.71 23.84
CA THR A 127 0.81 -6.28 23.10
C THR A 127 0.68 -5.90 21.64
N ASN A 128 1.74 -5.31 21.06
CA ASN A 128 1.70 -4.87 19.67
C ASN A 128 2.05 -6.03 18.73
N GLU A 129 1.30 -6.17 17.63
CA GLU A 129 1.63 -7.03 16.50
C GLU A 129 1.81 -6.13 15.26
N ILE A 130 2.94 -6.20 14.57
CA ILE A 130 3.13 -5.60 13.24
C ILE A 130 2.81 -6.66 12.17
N ARG A 131 2.14 -6.24 11.09
CA ARG A 131 1.76 -7.14 9.98
C ARG A 131 1.99 -6.44 8.65
N ILE A 132 2.82 -7.05 7.81
CA ILE A 132 3.24 -6.50 6.52
C ILE A 132 2.66 -7.39 5.41
N SER A 133 2.28 -6.82 4.27
CA SER A 133 1.77 -7.63 3.16
C SER A 133 2.82 -8.62 2.68
N SER A 134 2.42 -9.87 2.45
CA SER A 134 3.27 -10.87 1.80
C SER A 134 3.75 -10.47 0.41
N ARG A 135 3.09 -9.51 -0.27
CA ARG A 135 3.60 -8.88 -1.50
C ARG A 135 4.97 -8.24 -1.27
N LEU A 136 5.17 -7.62 -0.11
CA LEU A 136 6.44 -7.01 0.28
C LEU A 136 7.50 -8.05 0.72
N ARG A 137 7.32 -9.36 0.41
CA ARG A 137 8.40 -10.37 0.46
C ARG A 137 9.34 -10.29 -0.76
N ARG A 138 8.98 -9.55 -1.82
CA ARG A 138 9.67 -9.57 -3.12
C ARG A 138 10.11 -8.18 -3.60
N ILE A 139 10.35 -7.25 -2.69
CA ILE A 139 10.69 -5.85 -3.02
C ILE A 139 12.15 -5.51 -2.65
N PRO A 140 12.66 -4.33 -3.06
CA PRO A 140 13.93 -3.80 -2.56
C PRO A 140 13.96 -3.61 -1.03
N GLU A 141 15.11 -3.87 -0.42
CA GLU A 141 15.34 -3.67 1.02
C GLU A 141 14.96 -2.25 1.50
N PRO A 142 15.30 -1.15 0.81
CA PRO A 142 14.98 0.20 1.29
C PRO A 142 13.47 0.49 1.36
N LEU A 143 12.68 -0.17 0.51
CA LEU A 143 11.22 -0.02 0.51
C LEU A 143 10.58 -0.85 1.64
N LEU A 144 11.11 -2.04 1.95
CA LEU A 144 10.72 -2.79 3.16
C LEU A 144 11.13 -2.04 4.44
N ARG A 145 12.35 -1.48 4.47
CA ARG A 145 12.89 -0.65 5.57
C ARG A 145 11.95 0.48 5.93
N MET A 146 11.48 1.24 4.93
CA MET A 146 10.54 2.34 5.10
C MET A 146 9.22 1.88 5.77
N VAL A 147 8.64 0.76 5.32
CA VAL A 147 7.43 0.20 5.96
C VAL A 147 7.70 -0.25 7.40
N VAL A 148 8.85 -0.91 7.64
CA VAL A 148 9.26 -1.36 8.97
C VAL A 148 9.42 -0.18 9.93
N VAL A 149 10.03 0.94 9.52
CA VAL A 149 10.15 2.13 10.39
C VAL A 149 8.83 2.89 10.54
N HIS A 150 7.95 2.88 9.54
CA HIS A 150 6.59 3.44 9.62
C HIS A 150 5.74 2.72 10.68
N GLU A 151 5.68 1.38 10.60
CA GLU A 151 4.97 0.53 11.57
C GLU A 151 5.59 0.60 12.98
N LEU A 152 6.92 0.76 13.07
CA LEU A 152 7.60 0.97 14.35
C LEU A 152 7.33 2.36 14.96
N ALA A 153 7.22 3.42 14.16
CA ALA A 153 6.88 4.76 14.64
C ALA A 153 5.49 4.76 15.30
N HIS A 154 4.56 3.96 14.76
CA HIS A 154 3.24 3.73 15.36
C HIS A 154 3.29 3.13 16.78
N LEU A 155 4.38 2.51 17.24
CA LEU A 155 4.51 2.10 18.65
C LEU A 155 4.53 3.29 19.62
N LYS A 156 4.82 4.51 19.14
CA LYS A 156 4.73 5.76 19.91
C LYS A 156 3.62 6.69 19.37
N GLU A 157 3.70 7.06 18.10
CA GLU A 157 2.88 8.12 17.50
C GLU A 157 1.69 7.54 16.71
N LYS A 158 0.46 7.83 17.11
CA LYS A 158 -0.74 7.16 16.55
C LYS A 158 -1.28 7.77 15.27
N GLU A 159 -0.96 9.03 15.01
CA GLU A 159 -1.42 9.80 13.86
C GLU A 159 -0.22 10.19 12.99
N HIS A 160 -0.41 10.31 11.67
CA HIS A 160 0.60 10.76 10.71
C HIS A 160 0.84 12.27 10.79
N ASN A 161 1.23 12.74 11.98
CA ASN A 161 1.49 14.15 12.30
C ASN A 161 3.01 14.46 12.26
N LYS A 162 3.39 15.69 12.61
CA LYS A 162 4.81 16.13 12.59
C LYS A 162 5.73 15.25 13.44
N ALA A 163 5.29 14.80 14.62
CA ALA A 163 6.09 13.95 15.50
C ALA A 163 6.30 12.55 14.92
N PHE A 164 5.26 11.98 14.28
CA PHE A 164 5.38 10.71 13.56
C PHE A 164 6.43 10.78 12.44
N TYR A 165 6.38 11.80 11.59
CA TYR A 165 7.34 11.95 10.50
C TYR A 165 8.76 12.25 11.02
N GLN A 166 8.91 13.05 12.08
CA GLN A 166 10.20 13.25 12.74
C GLN A 166 10.77 11.94 13.32
N LEU A 167 9.92 11.07 13.88
CA LEU A 167 10.33 9.76 14.40
C LEU A 167 10.70 8.79 13.27
N CYS A 168 10.02 8.84 12.12
CA CYS A 168 10.38 8.07 10.94
C CYS A 168 11.74 8.52 10.38
N CYS A 169 11.95 9.83 10.19
CA CYS A 169 13.20 10.40 9.68
C CYS A 169 14.40 10.21 10.64
N LEU A 170 14.16 9.97 11.93
CA LEU A 170 15.18 9.56 12.90
C LEU A 170 15.64 8.11 12.70
N MET A 171 14.74 7.23 12.24
CA MET A 171 15.02 5.80 11.99
C MET A 171 15.52 5.53 10.56
N GLU A 172 15.14 6.38 9.60
CA GLU A 172 15.56 6.31 8.20
C GLU A 172 15.68 7.72 7.60
N THR A 173 16.90 8.16 7.28
CA THR A 173 17.14 9.54 6.83
C THR A 173 16.51 9.87 5.48
N ASN A 174 16.27 8.88 4.63
CA ASN A 174 15.64 9.06 3.31
C ASN A 174 14.13 8.76 3.34
N TYR A 175 13.51 8.68 4.53
CA TYR A 175 12.15 8.15 4.73
C TYR A 175 11.13 8.72 3.74
N HIS A 176 11.08 10.04 3.54
CA HIS A 176 10.10 10.67 2.63
C HIS A 176 10.30 10.28 1.15
N GLN A 177 11.53 10.05 0.69
CA GLN A 177 11.79 9.58 -0.67
C GLN A 177 11.38 8.11 -0.82
N LEU A 178 11.69 7.28 0.17
CA LEU A 178 11.30 5.87 0.19
C LEU A 178 9.78 5.69 0.32
N GLU A 179 9.10 6.61 1.02
CA GLU A 179 7.65 6.65 1.12
C GLU A 179 7.03 6.99 -0.25
N PHE A 180 7.58 7.99 -0.94
CA PHE A 180 7.17 8.34 -2.31
C PHE A 180 7.41 7.18 -3.28
N ASP A 181 8.60 6.58 -3.27
CA ASP A 181 8.95 5.48 -4.17
C ASP A 181 8.12 4.22 -3.91
N MET A 182 7.74 3.95 -2.66
CA MET A 182 6.72 2.93 -2.35
C MET A 182 5.36 3.30 -2.93
N ARG A 183 4.92 4.56 -2.85
CA ARG A 183 3.66 5.01 -3.48
C ARG A 183 3.68 4.85 -5.01
N LEU A 184 4.86 4.98 -5.65
CA LEU A 184 5.03 4.63 -7.06
C LEU A 184 4.98 3.12 -7.31
N LEU A 185 5.56 2.30 -6.43
CA LEU A 185 5.45 0.84 -6.53
C LEU A 185 3.99 0.37 -6.38
N LEU A 186 3.20 0.99 -5.50
CA LEU A 186 1.76 0.71 -5.36
C LEU A 186 0.95 1.09 -6.60
N ILE A 187 1.38 2.12 -7.34
CA ILE A 187 0.84 2.44 -8.67
C ILE A 187 1.16 1.31 -9.65
N CYS A 188 2.41 0.81 -9.68
CA CYS A 188 2.79 -0.32 -10.53
C CYS A 188 2.04 -1.62 -10.16
N GLU A 189 1.88 -1.97 -8.87
CA GLU A 189 1.05 -3.11 -8.43
C GLU A 189 -0.41 -2.95 -8.88
N ALA A 190 -1.00 -1.76 -8.72
CA ALA A 190 -2.40 -1.48 -9.12
C ALA A 190 -2.60 -1.39 -10.65
N LEU A 191 -1.53 -1.32 -11.43
CA LEU A 191 -1.51 -1.36 -12.89
C LEU A 191 -1.03 -2.71 -13.44
N GLU A 192 -0.75 -3.70 -12.57
CA GLU A 192 -0.15 -5.00 -12.92
C GLU A 192 1.20 -4.87 -13.68
N THR A 193 1.93 -3.78 -13.43
CA THR A 193 3.23 -3.42 -14.04
C THR A 193 4.37 -3.37 -13.02
N SER A 194 4.26 -4.14 -11.93
CA SER A 194 5.33 -4.23 -10.92
C SER A 194 6.65 -4.72 -11.56
N PRO A 195 7.79 -4.02 -11.37
CA PRO A 195 9.09 -4.47 -11.87
C PRO A 195 9.68 -5.63 -11.06
N TYR A 196 8.97 -6.11 -10.02
CA TYR A 196 9.41 -7.16 -9.12
C TYR A 196 8.46 -8.37 -9.17
N PRO A 197 8.96 -9.61 -8.92
CA PRO A 197 8.20 -10.85 -9.11
C PRO A 197 7.35 -11.26 -7.89
#